data_AF-A0A3P3EQR4-F1
#
_entry.id   AF-A0A3P3EQR4-F1
#
_cell.length_a   1.000
_cell.length_b   1.000
_cell.length_c   1.000
_cell.angle_alpha   90.00
_cell.angle_beta   90.00
_cell.angle_gamma   90.00
#
_symmetry.space_group_name_H-M   'P 1'
#
loop_
_entity.id
_entity.type
_entity.pdbx_description
1 polymer ?
#
loop_
_entity_poly.entity_id
_entity_poly.type
_entity_poly.pdbx_seq_one_letter_code
_entity_poly.pdbx_strand_id
1 'polypeptide(L)'
;MLSRSRGKSPAQLFRYLSAKWPAAFNPKAPRPLKIGIHHDIRVLDGELSDDELRRALLAYTKMARYLARLDAGAARVDLDGKPAGVVSDADAATAKALLRARKQKQEGKQTPEPRVEPQPPAKPKPKRTAVFKEKNTADSPTGIVVETKRRRSFRKPMT
;
A
#
# COMPACT_ATOMS: atom_id res chain seq x y z
N MET A 1 13.85 11.99 -3.71
CA MET A 1 12.76 12.34 -2.76
C MET A 1 11.44 12.31 -3.51
N LEU A 2 10.59 11.28 -3.35
CA LEU A 2 9.26 11.31 -3.97
C LEU A 2 8.35 12.20 -3.11
N SER A 3 8.11 13.42 -3.57
CA SER A 3 7.12 14.33 -3.00
C SER A 3 5.76 13.64 -3.02
N ARG A 4 5.21 13.31 -1.85
CA ARG A 4 3.83 12.83 -1.74
C ARG A 4 2.93 14.04 -1.98
N SER A 5 2.71 14.38 -3.26
CA SER A 5 1.77 15.42 -3.65
C SER A 5 0.42 15.14 -2.97
N ARG A 6 -0.06 16.09 -2.17
CA ARG A 6 -1.44 16.14 -1.65
C ARG A 6 -2.35 16.50 -2.82
N GLY A 7 -2.45 15.58 -3.79
CA GLY A 7 -3.30 15.70 -4.98
C GLY A 7 -4.52 14.79 -4.90
N LYS A 8 -5.20 14.64 -6.03
CA LYS A 8 -6.39 13.80 -6.21
C LYS A 8 -6.16 12.40 -5.62
N SER A 9 -7.20 11.83 -4.99
CA SER A 9 -7.11 10.50 -4.40
C SER A 9 -6.97 9.43 -5.50
N PRO A 10 -6.36 8.26 -5.22
CA PRO A 10 -6.23 7.20 -6.23
C PRO A 10 -7.56 6.76 -6.85
N ALA A 11 -8.65 6.79 -6.08
CA ALA A 11 -9.99 6.47 -6.56
C ALA A 11 -10.52 7.54 -7.52
N GLN A 12 -10.27 8.83 -7.24
CA GLN A 12 -10.64 9.92 -8.15
C GLN A 12 -9.87 9.86 -9.47
N LEU A 13 -8.57 9.59 -9.40
CA LEU A 13 -7.71 9.43 -10.57
C LEU A 13 -8.15 8.22 -11.42
N PHE A 14 -8.46 7.10 -10.77
CA PHE A 14 -8.99 5.94 -11.48
C PHE A 14 -10.34 6.23 -12.13
N ARG A 15 -11.25 6.93 -11.43
CA ARG A 15 -12.55 7.33 -12.00
C ARG A 15 -12.36 8.18 -13.26
N TYR A 16 -11.42 9.11 -13.23
CA TYR A 16 -11.06 9.93 -14.39
C TYR A 16 -10.56 9.08 -15.57
N LEU A 17 -9.59 8.17 -15.33
CA LEU A 17 -9.08 7.26 -16.36
C LEU A 17 -10.19 6.34 -16.93
N SER A 18 -11.07 5.82 -16.08
CA SER A 18 -12.19 4.96 -16.50
C SER A 18 -13.25 5.70 -17.31
N ALA A 19 -13.40 7.01 -17.10
CA ALA A 19 -14.33 7.84 -17.87
C ALA A 19 -13.76 8.15 -19.26
N LYS A 20 -12.45 8.40 -19.38
CA LYS A 20 -11.78 8.64 -20.67
C LYS A 20 -11.58 7.36 -21.50
N TRP A 21 -11.13 6.27 -20.86
CA TRP A 21 -10.79 5.01 -21.52
C TRP A 21 -11.51 3.82 -20.87
N PRO A 22 -12.83 3.72 -21.07
CA PRO A 22 -13.64 2.65 -20.47
C PRO A 22 -13.26 1.24 -20.98
N ALA A 23 -12.67 1.14 -22.18
CA ALA A 23 -12.24 -0.12 -22.78
C ALA A 23 -11.03 -0.75 -22.06
N ALA A 24 -10.12 0.08 -21.53
CA ALA A 24 -8.93 -0.34 -20.82
C ALA A 24 -9.12 -0.36 -19.29
N PHE A 25 -9.74 0.69 -18.75
CA PHE A 25 -9.90 0.89 -17.30
C PHE A 25 -11.33 0.60 -16.88
N ASN A 26 -11.61 -0.67 -16.56
CA ASN A 26 -12.92 -1.08 -16.09
C ASN A 26 -12.88 -1.49 -14.60
N PRO A 27 -13.63 -0.82 -13.70
CA PRO A 27 -13.67 -1.19 -12.28
C PRO A 27 -14.26 -2.57 -12.01
N LYS A 28 -15.24 -3.00 -12.83
CA LYS A 28 -15.97 -4.25 -12.63
C LYS A 28 -15.22 -5.45 -13.21
N ALA A 29 -14.51 -5.26 -14.31
CA ALA A 29 -13.78 -6.32 -15.00
C ALA A 29 -12.41 -5.80 -15.44
N PRO A 30 -11.44 -5.68 -14.53
CA PRO A 30 -10.12 -5.17 -14.88
C PRO A 30 -9.43 -6.11 -15.87
N ARG A 31 -8.88 -5.55 -16.95
CA ARG A 31 -8.15 -6.30 -17.99
C ARG A 31 -6.64 -6.04 -17.86
N PRO A 32 -5.77 -7.01 -18.20
CA PRO A 32 -4.32 -6.79 -18.23
C PRO A 32 -3.97 -5.63 -19.16
N LEU A 33 -3.30 -4.60 -18.64
CA LEU A 33 -2.94 -3.43 -19.45
C LEU A 33 -1.69 -3.69 -20.29
N LYS A 34 -1.59 -3.00 -21.43
CA LYS A 34 -0.37 -2.91 -22.24
C LYS A 34 0.83 -2.46 -21.40
N ILE A 35 2.00 -3.04 -21.64
CA ILE A 35 3.26 -2.56 -21.04
C ILE A 35 3.59 -1.19 -21.64
N GLY A 36 3.92 -0.21 -20.79
CA GLY A 36 4.20 1.14 -21.28
C GLY A 36 2.97 2.02 -21.51
N ILE A 37 1.76 1.58 -21.13
CA ILE A 37 0.50 2.33 -21.35
C ILE A 37 0.50 3.77 -20.79
N HIS A 38 1.39 4.06 -19.83
CA HIS A 38 1.56 5.40 -19.29
C HIS A 38 2.10 6.41 -20.33
N HIS A 39 2.91 5.96 -21.29
CA HIS A 39 3.35 6.81 -22.41
C HIS A 39 2.18 7.14 -23.34
N ASP A 40 1.39 6.12 -23.70
CA ASP A 40 0.20 6.30 -24.55
C ASP A 40 -0.80 7.29 -23.90
N ILE A 41 -1.02 7.16 -22.58
CA ILE A 41 -1.86 8.10 -21.82
C ILE A 41 -1.25 9.50 -21.85
N ARG A 42 0.06 9.65 -21.70
CA ARG A 42 0.72 10.96 -21.66
C ARG A 42 0.65 11.71 -22.98
N VAL A 43 0.65 11.00 -24.10
CA VAL A 43 0.49 11.57 -25.44
C VAL A 43 -0.94 12.08 -25.65
N LEU A 44 -1.94 11.37 -25.13
CA LEU A 44 -3.35 11.72 -25.29
C LEU A 44 -3.90 12.66 -24.21
N ASP A 45 -3.27 12.69 -23.03
CA ASP A 45 -3.74 13.44 -21.86
C ASP A 45 -2.59 14.12 -21.12
N GLY A 46 -2.60 15.45 -21.19
CA GLY A 46 -1.68 16.33 -20.47
C GLY A 46 -2.17 16.73 -19.07
N GLU A 47 -3.43 16.43 -18.74
CA GLU A 47 -4.13 16.93 -17.54
C GLU A 47 -3.61 16.32 -16.22
N LEU A 48 -3.14 15.07 -16.28
CA LEU A 48 -2.56 14.39 -15.13
C LEU A 48 -1.06 14.63 -15.05
N SER A 49 -0.57 14.92 -13.84
CA SER A 49 0.86 14.89 -13.56
C SER A 49 1.40 13.46 -13.55
N ASP A 50 2.69 13.28 -13.86
CA ASP A 50 3.35 11.96 -13.89
C ASP A 50 3.20 11.21 -12.55
N ASP A 51 3.27 11.93 -11.43
CA ASP A 51 3.07 11.36 -10.08
C ASP A 51 1.62 10.93 -9.83
N GLU A 52 0.62 11.67 -10.35
CA GLU A 52 -0.78 11.27 -10.30
C GLU A 52 -1.01 10.02 -11.14
N LEU A 53 -0.52 10.01 -12.39
CA LEU A 53 -0.65 8.86 -13.28
C LEU A 53 -0.01 7.61 -12.68
N ARG A 54 1.21 7.73 -12.16
CA ARG A 54 1.91 6.63 -11.50
C ARG A 54 1.13 6.10 -10.31
N ARG A 55 0.57 6.99 -9.46
CA ARG A 55 -0.26 6.57 -8.32
C ARG A 55 -1.53 5.86 -8.75
N ALA A 56 -2.20 6.35 -9.79
CA ALA A 56 -3.41 5.73 -10.33
C ALA A 56 -3.13 4.31 -10.85
N LEU A 57 -2.10 4.15 -11.69
CA LEU A 57 -1.71 2.87 -12.25
C LEU A 57 -1.24 1.88 -11.18
N LEU A 58 -0.49 2.36 -10.19
CA LEU A 58 -0.01 1.52 -9.08
C LEU A 58 -1.17 1.06 -8.19
N ALA A 59 -2.19 1.89 -7.97
CA ALA A 59 -3.40 1.48 -7.24
C ALA A 59 -4.20 0.44 -8.04
N TYR A 60 -4.37 0.65 -9.34
CA TYR A 60 -5.12 -0.25 -10.22
C TYR A 60 -4.47 -1.63 -10.36
N THR A 61 -3.17 -1.67 -10.66
CA THR A 61 -2.43 -2.93 -10.84
C THR A 61 -2.27 -3.73 -9.54
N LYS A 62 -2.36 -3.07 -8.38
CA LYS A 62 -2.35 -3.72 -7.07
C LYS A 62 -3.73 -4.20 -6.61
N MET A 63 -4.81 -3.93 -7.34
CA MET A 63 -6.16 -4.38 -6.99
C MET A 63 -6.23 -5.91 -7.06
N ALA A 64 -6.86 -6.56 -6.09
CA ALA A 64 -6.97 -8.03 -6.08
C ALA A 64 -7.65 -8.58 -7.35
N ARG A 65 -8.68 -7.88 -7.84
CA ARG A 65 -9.39 -8.26 -9.07
C ARG A 65 -8.51 -8.15 -10.32
N TYR A 66 -7.58 -7.19 -10.35
CA TYR A 66 -6.63 -7.04 -11.46
C TYR A 66 -5.61 -8.18 -11.46
N LEU A 67 -5.01 -8.45 -10.29
CA LEU A 67 -4.05 -9.56 -10.14
C LEU A 67 -4.69 -10.91 -10.49
N ALA A 68 -5.97 -11.10 -10.20
CA ALA A 68 -6.71 -12.33 -10.53
C ALA A 68 -6.98 -12.50 -12.04
N ARG A 69 -6.72 -11.48 -12.86
CA ARG A 69 -6.88 -11.51 -14.32
C ARG A 69 -5.54 -11.57 -15.07
N LEU A 70 -4.42 -11.50 -14.34
CA LEU A 70 -3.08 -11.69 -14.88
C LEU A 70 -2.75 -13.18 -14.97
N ASP A 71 -3.37 -13.85 -15.93
CA ASP A 71 -3.05 -15.24 -16.28
C ASP A 71 -2.02 -15.27 -17.41
N ALA A 72 -1.17 -16.31 -17.41
CA ALA A 72 -0.18 -16.52 -18.45
C ALA A 72 -0.91 -16.71 -19.80
N GLY A 73 -0.42 -16.05 -20.86
CA GLY A 73 -1.07 -16.11 -22.17
C GLY A 73 -2.27 -15.17 -22.33
N ALA A 74 -2.70 -14.44 -21.29
CA ALA A 74 -3.79 -13.48 -21.42
C ALA A 74 -3.38 -12.29 -22.32
N ALA A 75 -4.29 -11.87 -23.21
CA ALA A 75 -4.06 -10.71 -24.05
C ALA A 75 -4.07 -9.42 -23.23
N ARG A 76 -3.00 -8.63 -23.35
CA ARG A 76 -2.93 -7.27 -22.81
C ARG A 76 -3.71 -6.33 -23.72
N VAL A 77 -4.29 -5.28 -23.14
CA VAL A 77 -5.15 -4.34 -23.86
C VAL A 77 -4.56 -2.95 -23.84
N ASP A 78 -4.63 -2.27 -24.97
CA ASP A 78 -4.33 -0.84 -25.07
C ASP A 78 -5.52 0.03 -24.63
N LEU A 79 -5.39 1.35 -24.81
CA LEU A 79 -6.41 2.33 -24.45
C LEU A 79 -7.71 2.21 -25.26
N ASP A 80 -7.61 1.74 -26.50
CA ASP A 80 -8.74 1.48 -27.39
C ASP A 80 -9.38 0.10 -27.14
N GLY A 81 -8.76 -0.72 -26.28
CA GLY A 81 -9.20 -2.07 -25.95
C GLY A 81 -8.72 -3.15 -26.92
N LYS A 82 -7.83 -2.80 -27.87
CA LYS A 82 -7.21 -3.73 -28.82
C LYS A 82 -6.11 -4.55 -28.14
N PRO A 83 -5.84 -5.77 -28.61
CA PRO A 83 -4.76 -6.60 -28.07
C PRO A 83 -3.40 -5.97 -28.37
N ALA A 84 -2.62 -5.70 -27.32
CA ALA A 84 -1.32 -5.06 -27.38
C ALA A 84 -0.28 -5.84 -26.57
N GLY A 85 -0.11 -7.10 -26.95
CA GLY A 85 0.83 -8.04 -26.33
C GLY A 85 0.16 -9.06 -25.43
N VAL A 86 0.99 -9.85 -24.74
CA VAL A 86 0.58 -11.01 -23.95
C VAL A 86 1.20 -10.95 -22.56
N VAL A 87 0.50 -11.49 -21.57
CA VAL A 87 1.03 -11.65 -20.20
C VAL A 87 2.00 -12.82 -20.18
N SER A 88 3.24 -12.55 -19.75
CA SER A 88 4.28 -13.57 -19.57
C SER A 88 4.01 -14.45 -18.35
N ASP A 89 4.49 -15.69 -18.35
CA ASP A 89 4.44 -16.61 -17.22
C ASP A 89 5.02 -16.00 -15.94
N ALA A 90 6.10 -15.21 -16.05
CA ALA A 90 6.73 -14.54 -14.91
C ALA A 90 5.79 -13.51 -14.25
N ASP A 91 5.06 -12.74 -15.06
CA ASP A 91 4.08 -11.76 -14.57
C ASP A 91 2.92 -12.46 -13.87
N ALA A 92 2.42 -13.55 -14.46
CA ALA A 92 1.34 -14.35 -13.89
C ALA A 92 1.76 -15.01 -12.57
N ALA A 93 2.97 -15.55 -12.48
CA ALA A 93 3.53 -16.10 -11.25
C ALA A 93 3.63 -15.03 -10.15
N THR A 94 4.11 -13.84 -10.49
CA THR A 94 4.20 -12.70 -9.57
C THR A 94 2.81 -12.28 -9.07
N ALA A 95 1.81 -12.21 -9.97
CA ALA A 95 0.45 -11.87 -9.60
C ALA A 95 -0.17 -12.89 -8.63
N LYS A 96 0.05 -14.18 -8.88
CA LYS A 96 -0.37 -15.28 -7.98
C LYS A 96 0.30 -15.17 -6.60
N ALA A 97 1.60 -14.87 -6.55
CA ALA A 97 2.32 -14.66 -5.29
C ALA A 97 1.76 -13.47 -4.50
N LEU A 98 1.49 -12.33 -5.16
CA LEU A 98 0.91 -11.15 -4.53
C LEU A 98 -0.50 -11.41 -3.97
N LEU A 99 -1.31 -12.20 -4.67
CA LEU A 99 -2.62 -12.63 -4.19
C LEU A 99 -2.52 -13.50 -2.94
N ARG A 100 -1.59 -14.48 -2.92
CA ARG A 100 -1.36 -15.35 -1.76
C ARG A 100 -0.90 -14.53 -0.54
N ALA A 101 0.07 -13.64 -0.72
CA ALA A 101 0.57 -12.77 0.35
C ALA A 101 -0.53 -11.86 0.93
N ARG A 102 -1.49 -11.43 0.09
CA ARG A 102 -2.65 -10.66 0.55
C ARG A 102 -3.62 -11.50 1.37
N LYS A 103 -3.95 -12.71 0.93
CA LYS A 103 -4.85 -13.62 1.65
C LYS A 103 -4.31 -13.92 3.06
N GLN A 104 -3.03 -14.27 3.15
CA GLN A 104 -2.34 -14.51 4.43
C GLN A 104 -2.41 -13.30 5.39
N LYS A 105 -2.27 -12.08 4.87
CA LYS A 105 -2.43 -10.84 5.67
C LYS A 105 -3.86 -10.59 6.15
N GLN A 106 -4.86 -11.10 5.42
CA GLN A 106 -6.27 -10.98 5.82
C GLN A 106 -6.65 -12.04 6.84
N GLU A 107 -6.18 -13.27 6.66
CA GLU A 107 -6.38 -14.38 7.61
C GLU A 107 -5.69 -14.11 8.95
N GLY A 108 -4.48 -13.55 8.96
CA GLY A 108 -3.80 -13.12 10.20
C GLY A 108 -4.47 -11.94 10.94
N LYS A 109 -5.49 -11.32 10.36
CA LYS A 109 -6.37 -10.32 11.02
C LYS A 109 -7.73 -10.90 11.44
N GLN A 110 -8.00 -12.15 11.12
CA GLN A 110 -9.21 -12.89 11.47
C GLN A 110 -8.84 -14.12 12.32
N THR A 111 -8.26 -13.89 13.49
CA THR A 111 -8.45 -14.83 14.61
C THR A 111 -9.58 -14.25 15.48
N PRO A 112 -10.84 -14.65 15.26
CA PRO A 112 -11.90 -14.43 16.23
C PRO A 112 -11.71 -15.39 17.42
N GLU A 113 -11.73 -14.85 18.64
CA GLU A 113 -11.96 -15.64 19.85
C GLU A 113 -13.30 -16.41 19.71
N PRO A 114 -13.37 -17.66 20.21
CA PRO A 114 -14.56 -18.49 20.08
C PRO A 114 -15.74 -17.88 20.84
N ARG A 115 -16.87 -17.86 20.16
CA ARG A 115 -18.19 -17.44 20.63
C ARG A 115 -18.67 -18.28 21.81
N VAL A 116 -19.02 -17.60 22.90
CA VAL A 116 -20.02 -18.06 23.89
C VAL A 116 -21.07 -16.95 24.00
N GLU A 117 -22.35 -17.30 23.83
CA GLU A 117 -23.52 -16.47 24.12
C GLU A 117 -24.62 -17.42 24.67
N PRO A 118 -25.65 -17.00 25.44
CA PRO A 118 -26.18 -15.63 25.54
C PRO A 118 -26.73 -15.13 26.91
N GLN A 119 -27.09 -13.82 26.96
CA GLN A 119 -28.16 -13.13 27.72
C GLN A 119 -27.83 -12.13 28.89
N PRO A 120 -28.65 -11.05 29.07
CA PRO A 120 -28.22 -9.65 29.35
C PRO A 120 -28.87 -9.04 30.64
N PRO A 121 -29.10 -7.70 30.78
CA PRO A 121 -28.21 -6.53 30.86
C PRO A 121 -28.35 -5.76 32.21
N ALA A 122 -27.32 -5.05 32.69
CA ALA A 122 -27.51 -4.01 33.71
C ALA A 122 -26.43 -2.91 33.67
N LYS A 123 -26.85 -1.68 33.39
CA LYS A 123 -26.19 -0.42 33.83
C LYS A 123 -26.83 -0.06 35.19
N PRO A 124 -26.15 0.61 36.15
CA PRO A 124 -25.66 1.99 35.98
C PRO A 124 -24.33 2.36 36.70
N LYS A 125 -23.73 3.49 36.30
CA LYS A 125 -22.65 4.20 37.03
C LYS A 125 -23.20 4.79 38.34
N PRO A 126 -22.39 5.09 39.37
CA PRO A 126 -21.85 6.47 39.44
C PRO A 126 -20.49 6.67 40.19
N LYS A 127 -19.80 7.78 39.81
CA LYS A 127 -19.13 8.83 40.62
C LYS A 127 -18.36 8.41 41.90
N ARG A 128 -17.13 8.83 42.20
CA ARG A 128 -16.60 10.22 42.32
C ARG A 128 -15.19 10.16 42.98
N THR A 129 -14.31 11.14 42.69
CA THR A 129 -13.24 11.74 43.55
C THR A 129 -12.16 10.80 44.14
N ALA A 130 -10.88 11.12 44.33
CA ALA A 130 -10.05 12.32 44.27
C ALA A 130 -8.58 11.90 44.56
N VAL A 131 -7.62 12.61 43.94
CA VAL A 131 -6.35 13.13 44.53
C VAL A 131 -5.26 12.16 45.06
N PHE A 132 -4.01 12.67 45.04
CA PHE A 132 -2.68 12.18 45.49
C PHE A 132 -1.91 11.40 44.41
N LYS A 133 -0.76 11.82 43.84
CA LYS A 133 0.42 12.61 44.26
C LYS A 133 1.16 12.03 45.48
N GLU A 134 2.19 11.22 45.22
CA GLU A 134 3.57 11.32 45.76
C GLU A 134 4.39 10.14 45.17
N LYS A 135 5.47 10.37 44.43
CA LYS A 135 6.87 10.38 44.91
C LYS A 135 7.16 9.32 45.97
N ASN A 136 7.98 8.32 45.62
CA ASN A 136 9.00 7.88 46.54
C ASN A 136 10.32 7.61 45.83
N THR A 137 11.35 7.91 46.59
CA THR A 137 12.74 8.16 46.22
C THR A 137 13.56 6.93 46.58
N ALA A 138 14.59 6.67 45.77
CA ALA A 138 15.82 5.94 46.09
C ALA A 138 15.71 4.49 46.57
N ASP A 139 16.23 3.57 45.75
CA ASP A 139 17.50 2.92 46.09
C ASP A 139 18.24 2.53 44.80
N SER A 140 19.53 2.85 44.73
CA SER A 140 20.53 2.44 43.73
C SER A 140 21.69 1.87 44.54
N PRO A 141 22.58 0.97 44.04
CA PRO A 141 23.04 0.85 42.64
C PRO A 141 23.21 -0.63 42.18
N THR A 142 23.63 -0.95 40.97
CA THR A 142 25.04 -1.36 40.68
C THR A 142 25.20 -1.60 39.16
N GLY A 143 26.27 -1.05 38.58
CA GLY A 143 27.05 -1.52 37.41
C GLY A 143 26.29 -1.87 36.12
N ILE A 144 26.57 -1.28 34.96
CA ILE A 144 27.88 -1.35 34.30
C ILE A 144 27.97 -0.21 33.28
N VAL A 145 29.06 0.55 33.41
CA VAL A 145 29.59 1.49 32.42
C VAL A 145 30.48 0.69 31.46
N VAL A 146 30.27 0.84 30.15
CA VAL A 146 31.35 0.72 29.17
C VAL A 146 31.12 1.73 28.06
N GLU A 147 31.58 2.94 28.33
CA GLU A 147 32.07 3.83 27.28
C GLU A 147 33.54 3.47 27.04
N THR A 148 33.95 3.28 25.80
CA THR A 148 35.32 3.63 25.44
C THR A 148 35.46 3.96 23.95
N LYS A 149 35.66 5.27 23.74
CA LYS A 149 36.80 5.82 22.98
C LYS A 149 36.57 6.12 21.49
N ARG A 150 36.08 7.36 21.28
CA ARG A 150 36.51 8.26 20.20
C ARG A 150 38.03 8.25 20.00
N ARG A 151 38.49 8.19 18.75
CA ARG A 151 39.77 8.78 18.29
C ARG A 151 39.51 9.39 16.91
N ARG A 152 39.12 10.66 16.85
CA ARG A 152 39.98 11.82 16.53
C ARG A 152 40.76 11.63 15.21
N SER A 153 40.21 12.24 14.17
CA SER A 153 40.85 13.15 13.21
C SER A 153 42.28 12.83 12.76
N PHE A 154 42.44 12.56 11.47
CA PHE A 154 43.63 13.01 10.73
C PHE A 154 43.20 13.62 9.39
N ARG A 155 43.55 14.89 9.25
CA ARG A 155 43.46 15.74 8.06
C ARG A 155 44.79 15.61 7.29
N LYS A 156 44.73 15.94 5.98
CA LYS A 156 45.79 16.42 5.04
C LYS A 156 46.39 15.39 4.06
N PRO A 157 46.98 15.85 2.94
CA PRO A 157 46.71 17.05 2.12
C PRO A 157 46.64 16.76 0.60
N MET A 158 46.39 17.81 -0.19
CA MET A 158 46.45 17.87 -1.66
C MET A 158 47.81 17.47 -2.23
N THR A 159 47.78 16.87 -3.41
CA THR A 159 48.77 17.05 -4.49
C THR A 159 47.97 17.11 -5.79
#